data_AF-A0A7W0URV5-F1
#
_entry.id   AF-A0A7W0URV5-F1
#
_cell.length_a   1.000
_cell.length_b   1.000
_cell.length_c   1.000
_cell.angle_alpha   90.00
_cell.angle_beta   90.00
_cell.angle_gamma   90.00
#
_symmetry.space_group_name_H-M   'P 1'
#
loop_
_entity.id
_entity.type
_entity.pdbx_description
1 polymer ?
#
loop_
_entity_poly.entity_id
_entity_poly.type
_entity_poly.pdbx_seq_one_letter_code
_entity_poly.pdbx_strand_id
1 'polypeptide(L)'
;MPTAHPRIAITRDPELAAALDRAGDLLGRDVPAARLVRDLALRGARALETDDAERHSRRRAFAERIVSDSPPWDPKVLERVEDRSA
;
A
#
# COMPACT_ATOMS: atom_id res chain seq x y z
N MET A 1 -33.90 16.06 -4.02
CA MET A 1 -33.81 14.66 -3.58
C MET A 1 -32.63 14.48 -2.64
N PRO A 2 -32.84 13.99 -1.39
CA PRO A 2 -31.74 13.52 -0.58
C PRO A 2 -31.17 12.27 -1.23
N THR A 3 -29.87 12.27 -1.54
CA THR A 3 -29.17 11.06 -1.98
C THR A 3 -29.07 10.12 -0.77
N ALA A 4 -29.22 8.81 -0.98
CA ALA A 4 -29.18 7.81 0.10
C ALA A 4 -27.84 7.78 0.88
N HIS A 5 -26.82 8.47 0.38
CA HIS A 5 -25.49 8.53 0.96
C HIS A 5 -25.05 9.97 1.21
N PRO A 6 -24.28 10.22 2.29
CA PRO A 6 -23.62 11.50 2.53
C PRO A 6 -22.75 11.92 1.33
N ARG A 7 -22.73 13.22 1.04
CA ARG A 7 -21.88 13.77 -0.03
C ARG A 7 -20.50 14.09 0.51
N ILE A 8 -19.49 13.86 -0.31
CA ILE A 8 -18.11 14.29 -0.08
C ILE A 8 -17.82 15.39 -1.10
N ALA A 9 -17.53 16.60 -0.63
CA ALA A 9 -17.07 17.69 -1.48
C ALA A 9 -15.57 17.53 -1.74
N ILE A 10 -15.16 17.58 -3.00
CA ILE A 10 -13.78 17.39 -3.41
C ILE A 10 -13.40 18.53 -4.35
N THR A 11 -12.30 19.21 -4.02
CA THR A 11 -11.74 20.26 -4.87
C THR A 11 -10.91 19.61 -5.97
N ARG A 12 -11.17 19.97 -7.23
CA ARG A 12 -10.36 19.54 -8.37
C ARG A 12 -9.13 20.43 -8.50
N ASP A 13 -8.16 20.22 -7.63
CA ASP A 13 -6.84 20.82 -7.76
C ASP A 13 -6.06 20.24 -8.97
N PRO A 14 -4.92 20.85 -9.37
CA PRO A 14 -4.16 20.39 -10.53
C PRO A 14 -3.68 18.93 -10.41
N GLU A 15 -3.37 18.46 -9.20
CA GLU A 15 -2.89 17.09 -8.98
C GLU A 15 -4.02 16.08 -9.19
N LEU A 16 -5.20 16.36 -8.60
CA LEU A 16 -6.39 15.54 -8.80
C LEU A 16 -6.86 15.59 -10.25
N ALA A 17 -6.77 16.74 -10.92
CA ALA A 17 -7.10 16.84 -12.34
C ALA A 17 -6.23 15.89 -13.18
N ALA A 18 -4.90 15.92 -12.99
CA ALA A 18 -3.97 15.03 -13.68
C ALA A 18 -4.18 13.55 -13.32
N ALA A 19 -4.56 13.24 -12.08
CA ALA A 19 -4.92 11.89 -11.68
C ALA A 19 -6.19 11.40 -12.38
N LEU A 20 -7.22 12.25 -12.50
CA LEU A 20 -8.46 11.92 -13.20
C LEU A 20 -8.28 11.77 -14.70
N ASP A 21 -7.39 12.55 -15.32
CA ASP A 21 -7.08 12.41 -16.74
C ASP A 21 -6.43 11.05 -17.01
N ARG A 22 -5.43 10.66 -16.20
CA ARG A 22 -4.81 9.31 -16.27
C ARG A 22 -5.83 8.21 -16.00
N ALA A 23 -6.74 8.41 -15.05
CA ALA A 23 -7.79 7.44 -14.75
C ALA A 23 -8.81 7.32 -15.90
N GLY A 24 -9.15 8.42 -16.56
CA GLY A 24 -10.01 8.43 -17.75
C GLY A 24 -9.40 7.63 -18.90
N ASP A 25 -8.08 7.69 -19.07
CA ASP A 25 -7.37 6.89 -20.09
C ASP A 25 -7.50 5.38 -19.84
N LEU A 26 -7.56 4.96 -18.58
CA LEU A 26 -7.64 3.55 -18.17
C LEU A 26 -9.07 3.03 -18.01
N LEU A 27 -10.00 3.89 -17.59
CA LEU A 27 -11.37 3.52 -17.20
C LEU A 27 -12.43 3.99 -18.20
N GLY A 28 -12.05 4.82 -19.17
CA GLY A 28 -12.92 5.43 -20.17
C GLY A 28 -13.04 6.93 -19.99
N ARG A 29 -12.77 7.69 -21.07
CA ARG A 29 -12.80 9.17 -21.08
C ARG A 29 -14.22 9.74 -20.89
N ASP A 30 -15.25 8.98 -21.24
CA ASP A 30 -16.66 9.40 -21.13
C ASP A 30 -17.26 9.17 -19.74
N VAL A 31 -16.47 8.66 -18.79
CA VAL A 31 -16.93 8.36 -17.43
C VAL A 31 -17.01 9.66 -16.62
N PRO A 32 -18.11 9.91 -15.88
CA PRO A 32 -18.21 11.09 -15.02
C PRO A 32 -17.09 11.14 -13.98
N ALA A 33 -16.53 12.33 -13.74
CA ALA A 33 -15.42 12.52 -12.79
C ALA A 33 -15.72 11.95 -11.38
N ALA A 34 -16.95 12.12 -10.88
CA ALA A 34 -17.36 11.57 -9.59
C ALA A 34 -17.26 10.03 -9.53
N ARG A 35 -17.52 9.35 -10.65
CA ARG A 35 -17.37 7.89 -10.76
C ARG A 35 -15.90 7.49 -10.83
N LEU A 36 -15.07 8.24 -11.58
CA LEU A 36 -13.62 8.03 -11.60
C LEU A 36 -13.01 8.18 -10.20
N VAL A 37 -13.38 9.24 -9.46
CA VAL A 37 -12.92 9.45 -8.07
C VAL A 37 -13.32 8.29 -7.17
N ARG A 38 -14.58 7.85 -7.25
CA ARG A 38 -15.08 6.73 -6.44
C ARG A 38 -14.30 5.45 -6.73
N ASP A 39 -14.09 5.14 -8.01
CA ASP A 39 -13.41 3.92 -8.41
C ASP A 39 -11.93 3.97 -8.03
N LEU A 40 -11.27 5.12 -8.15
CA LEU A 40 -9.91 5.34 -7.65
C LEU A 40 -9.82 5.13 -6.14
N ALA A 41 -10.74 5.70 -5.36
CA ALA A 41 -10.75 5.56 -3.90
C ALA A 41 -10.92 4.09 -3.47
N LEU A 42 -11.84 3.36 -4.11
CA LEU A 42 -12.08 1.95 -3.81
C LEU A 42 -10.89 1.06 -4.21
N ARG A 43 -10.28 1.31 -5.37
CA ARG A 43 -9.10 0.56 -5.81
C ARG A 43 -7.88 0.88 -4.96
N GLY A 44 -7.70 2.15 -4.59
CA GLY A 44 -6.65 2.61 -3.69
C GLY A 44 -6.74 1.95 -2.32
N ALA A 45 -7.95 1.87 -1.74
CA ALA A 45 -8.17 1.16 -0.47
C ALA A 45 -7.73 -0.31 -0.53
N ARG A 46 -8.13 -1.03 -1.59
CA ARG A 46 -7.72 -2.44 -1.79
C ARG A 46 -6.21 -2.60 -1.99
N ALA A 47 -5.58 -1.65 -2.69
CA ALA A 47 -4.13 -1.66 -2.87
C ALA A 47 -3.41 -1.46 -1.53
N LEU A 48 -3.90 -0.55 -0.68
CA LEU A 48 -3.34 -0.34 0.67
C LEU A 48 -3.50 -1.57 1.56
N GLU A 49 -4.64 -2.25 1.51
CA GLU A 49 -4.88 -3.52 2.23
C GLU A 49 -3.92 -4.62 1.76
N THR A 50 -3.68 -4.71 0.45
CA THR A 50 -2.75 -5.69 -0.14
C THR A 50 -1.31 -5.39 0.27
N ASP A 51 -0.90 -4.13 0.20
CA ASP A 51 0.44 -3.68 0.60
C ASP A 51 0.72 -3.99 2.08
N ASP A 52 -0.26 -3.77 2.96
CA ASP A 52 -0.12 -4.08 4.38
C ASP A 52 0.01 -5.60 4.61
N ALA A 53 -0.86 -6.40 3.97
CA ALA A 53 -0.79 -7.86 4.04
C ALA A 53 0.55 -8.42 3.52
N GLU A 54 1.08 -7.87 2.43
CA GLU A 54 2.39 -8.23 1.90
C GLU A 54 3.53 -7.82 2.84
N ARG A 55 3.48 -6.61 3.41
CA ARG A 55 4.48 -6.15 4.39
C ARG A 55 4.46 -7.04 5.62
N HIS A 56 3.28 -7.42 6.10
CA HIS A 56 3.13 -8.31 7.24
C HIS A 56 3.67 -9.71 6.94
N SER A 57 3.35 -10.25 5.76
CA SER A 57 3.88 -11.53 5.26
C SER A 57 5.41 -11.51 5.15
N ARG A 58 5.98 -10.43 4.58
CA ARG A 58 7.44 -10.25 4.47
C ARG A 58 8.13 -10.17 5.82
N ARG A 59 7.55 -9.42 6.77
CA ARG A 59 8.09 -9.32 8.15
C ARG A 59 8.04 -10.66 8.86
N ARG A 60 6.94 -11.42 8.69
CA ARG A 60 6.79 -12.76 9.27
C ARG A 60 7.81 -13.74 8.66
N ALA A 61 7.93 -13.81 7.34
CA ALA A 61 8.90 -14.68 6.67
C ALA A 61 10.34 -14.33 7.07
N PHE A 62 10.64 -13.05 7.27
CA PHE A 62 11.94 -12.60 7.78
C PHE A 62 12.17 -13.04 9.23
N ALA A 63 11.19 -12.87 10.11
CA ALA A 63 11.28 -13.32 11.50
C ALA A 63 11.44 -14.84 11.61
N GLU A 64 10.66 -15.62 10.86
CA GLU A 64 10.79 -17.09 10.79
C GLU A 64 12.18 -17.51 10.29
N ARG A 65 12.76 -16.76 9.35
CA ARG A 65 14.12 -17.01 8.84
C ARG A 65 15.22 -16.64 9.84
N ILE A 66 14.98 -15.67 10.73
CA ILE A 66 15.93 -15.31 11.80
C ILE A 66 15.91 -16.32 12.94
N VAL A 67 14.74 -16.82 13.29
CA VAL A 67 14.56 -17.75 14.43
C VAL A 67 14.75 -19.21 14.01
N SER A 68 15.03 -19.48 12.73
CA SER A 68 15.27 -20.84 12.22
C SER A 68 16.54 -21.46 12.78
N ASP A 69 16.48 -22.74 13.15
CA ASP A 69 17.62 -23.58 13.57
C ASP A 69 18.68 -23.83 12.47
N SER A 70 18.45 -23.34 11.24
CA SER A 70 19.43 -23.34 10.15
C SER A 70 19.38 -22.02 9.39
N PRO A 71 19.92 -20.94 9.98
CA PRO A 71 19.91 -19.64 9.35
C PRO A 71 20.78 -19.65 8.08
N PRO A 72 20.43 -18.87 7.04
CA PRO A 72 21.21 -18.75 5.81
C PRO A 72 22.48 -17.89 5.96
N TRP A 73 22.82 -17.48 7.18
CA TRP A 73 24.06 -16.79 7.54
C TRP A 73 24.83 -17.62 8.57
N ASP A 74 26.16 -17.49 8.58
CA ASP A 74 27.03 -18.19 9.52
C ASP A 74 26.76 -17.69 10.97
N PRO A 75 26.31 -18.56 11.90
CA PRO A 75 26.05 -18.19 13.28
C PRO A 75 27.26 -17.57 14.00
N LYS A 76 28.50 -17.88 13.57
CA LYS A 76 29.74 -17.32 14.12
C LYS A 76 29.90 -15.81 13.90
N VAL A 77 29.10 -15.21 13.01
CA VAL A 77 29.09 -13.76 12.80
C VAL A 77 28.50 -13.01 13.99
N LEU A 78 27.54 -13.61 14.71
CA LEU A 78 26.90 -13.00 15.88
C LEU A 78 27.78 -13.05 17.13
N GLU A 79 28.62 -14.09 17.28
CA GLU A 79 29.57 -14.22 18.39
C GLU A 79 30.57 -13.05 18.46
N ARG A 80 30.87 -12.39 17.32
CA ARG A 80 31.83 -11.27 17.26
C ARG A 80 31.23 -9.92 17.71
N VAL A 81 29.90 -9.81 17.84
CA VAL A 81 29.24 -8.55 18.24
C VAL A 81 29.23 -8.37 19.76
N GLU A 82 29.26 -9.47 20.52
CA GLU A 82 29.23 -9.42 22.00
C GLU A 82 30.56 -8.93 22.62
N ASP A 83 31.67 -8.98 21.88
CA ASP A 83 33.01 -8.54 22.35
C ASP A 83 33.24 -7.01 22.34
N ARG A 84 32.27 -6.21 21.87
CA ARG A 84 32.42 -4.73 21.77
C ARG A 84 31.72 -3.93 22.87
N SER A 85 31.18 -4.59 23.89
CA SER A 85 30.61 -3.96 25.08
C SER A 85 31.35 -4.40 26.34
N ALA A 86 32.67 -4.15 26.38
CA ALA A 86 33.49 -4.18 27.58
C ALA A 86 34.32 -2.90 27.66
#